data_AF-A0A932J4P9-F1
#
_entry.id   AF-A0A932J4P9-F1
#
_cell.length_a   1.000
_cell.length_b   1.000
_cell.length_c   1.000
_cell.angle_alpha   90.00
_cell.angle_beta   90.00
_cell.angle_gamma   90.00
#
_symmetry.space_group_name_H-M   'P 1'
#
loop_
_entity.id
_entity.type
_entity.pdbx_description
1 polymer ?
#
loop_
_entity_poly.entity_id
_entity_poly.type
_entity_poly.pdbx_seq_one_letter_code
_entity_poly.pdbx_strand_id
1 'polypeptide(L)'
;MAVSLHHFHIAAPADLLDQVKAFYEKLFDLQQGPRPAFASRGFWLYSGDHALLHLAVANENACRQTTQSTIDHIALRCDDMPAMQAKITAMQLPFQVFHVPPLPDDDPALQQIQLFVTDPAGNNLELNFIVPR
;
A
#
# COMPACT_ATOMS: atom_id res chain seq x y z
N MET A 1 21.18 8.86 14.27
CA MET A 1 20.69 9.12 12.89
C MET A 1 19.34 8.44 12.77
N ALA A 2 18.30 9.14 12.38
CA ALA A 2 16.97 8.56 12.16
C ALA A 2 16.78 8.25 10.68
N VAL A 3 16.23 7.08 10.37
CA VAL A 3 15.88 6.62 9.02
C VAL A 3 14.42 6.21 9.07
N SER A 4 13.64 6.60 8.06
CA SER A 4 12.22 6.25 7.93
C SER A 4 11.94 5.70 6.54
N LEU A 5 10.80 5.04 6.37
CA LEU A 5 10.30 4.73 5.04
C LEU A 5 10.04 6.04 4.30
N HIS A 6 10.62 6.19 3.11
CA HIS A 6 10.31 7.32 2.24
C HIS A 6 9.23 6.95 1.22
N HIS A 7 9.38 5.82 0.56
CA HIS A 7 8.43 5.33 -0.44
C HIS A 7 8.66 3.84 -0.63
N PHE A 8 7.71 3.16 -1.25
CA PHE A 8 7.90 1.81 -1.77
C PHE A 8 7.71 1.81 -3.29
N HIS A 9 8.26 0.79 -3.94
CA HIS A 9 8.31 0.71 -5.40
C HIS A 9 7.74 -0.60 -5.89
N ILE A 10 6.83 -0.52 -6.86
CA ILE A 10 6.27 -1.67 -7.56
C ILE A 10 6.68 -1.58 -9.03
N ALA A 11 7.37 -2.62 -9.48
CA ALA A 11 7.66 -2.82 -10.90
C ALA A 11 6.70 -3.89 -11.44
N ALA A 12 5.96 -3.56 -12.50
CA ALA A 12 4.99 -4.47 -13.11
C ALA A 12 4.99 -4.36 -14.64
N PRO A 13 4.51 -5.38 -15.38
CA PRO A 13 4.20 -5.25 -16.79
C PRO A 13 3.32 -4.03 -17.10
N ALA A 14 3.46 -3.47 -18.30
CA ALA A 14 2.86 -2.19 -18.68
C ALA A 14 1.32 -2.17 -18.59
N ASP A 15 0.66 -3.29 -18.83
CA ASP A 15 -0.78 -3.52 -18.75
C ASP A 15 -1.28 -3.70 -17.31
N LEU A 16 -0.46 -4.32 -16.45
CA LEU A 16 -0.75 -4.45 -15.01
C LEU A 16 -0.50 -3.13 -14.27
N LEU A 17 0.48 -2.34 -14.69
CA LEU A 17 0.88 -1.10 -14.02
C LEU A 17 -0.27 -0.08 -13.88
N ASP A 18 -1.11 0.05 -14.92
CA ASP A 18 -2.27 0.95 -14.87
C ASP A 18 -3.36 0.45 -13.91
N GLN A 19 -3.52 -0.88 -13.80
CA GLN A 19 -4.46 -1.49 -12.85
C GLN A 19 -3.99 -1.27 -11.41
N VAL A 20 -2.70 -1.46 -11.16
CA VAL A 20 -2.05 -1.15 -9.88
C VAL A 20 -2.25 0.32 -9.55
N LYS A 21 -1.94 1.23 -10.48
CA LYS A 21 -2.18 2.67 -10.29
C LYS A 21 -3.62 2.95 -9.88
N ALA A 22 -4.60 2.50 -10.66
CA ALA A 22 -6.01 2.75 -10.40
C ALA A 22 -6.48 2.15 -9.07
N PHE A 23 -5.91 1.03 -8.64
CA PHE A 23 -6.19 0.43 -7.34
C PHE A 23 -5.74 1.35 -6.19
N TYR A 24 -4.49 1.82 -6.19
CA TYR A 24 -3.98 2.68 -5.11
C TYR A 24 -4.65 4.06 -5.09
N GLU A 25 -4.97 4.63 -6.27
CA GLU A 25 -5.74 5.88 -6.35
C GLU A 25 -7.15 5.72 -5.76
N LYS A 26 -7.82 4.58 -5.97
CA LYS A 26 -9.18 4.35 -5.44
C LYS A 26 -9.20 3.98 -3.97
N LEU A 27 -8.28 3.12 -3.52
CA LEU A 27 -8.29 2.61 -2.14
C LEU A 27 -7.81 3.68 -1.16
N PHE A 28 -6.72 4.38 -1.48
CA PHE A 28 -6.06 5.32 -0.58
C PHE A 28 -6.25 6.79 -0.96
N ASP A 29 -7.05 7.09 -2.00
CA ASP A 29 -7.17 8.43 -2.59
C ASP A 29 -5.83 9.03 -3.04
N LEU A 30 -4.82 8.19 -3.33
CA LEU A 30 -3.54 8.73 -3.79
C LEU A 30 -3.73 9.49 -5.09
N GLN A 31 -2.95 10.55 -5.25
CA GLN A 31 -2.98 11.38 -6.46
C GLN A 31 -1.69 11.19 -7.25
N GLN A 32 -1.79 11.09 -8.56
CA GLN A 32 -0.61 11.18 -9.41
C GLN A 32 0.02 12.57 -9.27
N GLY A 33 1.30 12.62 -8.91
CA GLY A 33 2.04 13.87 -8.71
C GLY A 33 3.27 14.01 -9.60
N PRO A 34 4.14 14.99 -9.29
CA PRO A 34 5.34 15.27 -10.07
C PRO A 34 6.24 14.04 -10.21
N ARG A 35 6.78 13.86 -11.42
CA ARG A 35 7.70 12.78 -11.77
C ARG A 35 8.90 13.35 -12.54
N PRO A 36 10.15 13.03 -12.15
CA PRO A 36 11.32 13.35 -12.96
C PRO A 36 11.19 12.78 -14.37
N ALA A 37 11.81 13.44 -15.35
CA ALA A 37 11.78 13.03 -16.75
C ALA A 37 12.65 11.79 -17.02
N PHE A 38 12.25 10.64 -16.48
CA PHE A 38 12.85 9.34 -16.76
C PHE A 38 12.42 8.84 -18.14
N ALA A 39 13.32 8.13 -18.84
CA ALA A 39 13.02 7.47 -20.10
C ALA A 39 12.01 6.32 -19.95
N SER A 40 11.95 5.70 -18.76
CA SER A 40 11.00 4.63 -18.47
C SER A 40 9.58 5.18 -18.24
N ARG A 41 8.57 4.38 -18.59
CA ARG A 41 7.17 4.66 -18.23
C ARG A 41 6.93 4.31 -16.75
N GLY A 42 6.16 5.15 -16.06
CA GLY A 42 5.85 4.99 -14.65
C GLY A 42 5.08 6.16 -14.04
N PHE A 43 4.74 6.04 -12.76
CA PHE A 43 3.96 7.02 -12.01
C PHE A 43 4.54 7.23 -10.62
N TRP A 44 4.35 8.43 -10.07
CA TRP A 44 4.49 8.68 -8.64
C TRP A 44 3.10 8.99 -8.07
N LEU A 45 2.71 8.23 -7.06
CA LEU A 45 1.45 8.41 -6.35
C LEU A 45 1.71 8.99 -4.96
N TYR A 46 0.98 10.05 -4.65
CA TYR A 46 1.20 10.90 -3.49
C TYR A 46 0.05 10.76 -2.50
N SER A 47 0.40 10.73 -1.21
CA SER A 47 -0.52 10.90 -0.09
C SER A 47 -0.32 12.31 0.46
N GLY A 48 -1.23 13.22 0.14
CA GLY A 48 -0.99 14.66 0.33
C GLY A 48 0.26 15.11 -0.43
N ASP A 49 1.21 15.72 0.27
CA ASP A 49 2.48 16.18 -0.32
C ASP A 49 3.59 15.10 -0.32
N HIS A 50 3.31 13.90 0.19
CA HIS A 50 4.30 12.84 0.34
C HIS A 50 4.24 11.84 -0.82
N ALA A 51 5.32 11.72 -1.58
CA ALA A 51 5.49 10.71 -2.63
C ALA A 51 5.61 9.31 -2.00
N LEU A 52 4.50 8.57 -1.94
CA LEU A 52 4.40 7.32 -1.19
C LEU A 52 4.76 6.09 -2.04
N LEU A 53 4.30 6.06 -3.30
CA LEU A 53 4.42 4.90 -4.18
C LEU A 53 5.01 5.29 -5.53
N HIS A 54 6.12 4.64 -5.87
CA HIS A 54 6.72 4.68 -7.19
C HIS A 54 6.29 3.46 -8.01
N LEU A 55 5.74 3.70 -9.20
CA LEU A 55 5.35 2.67 -10.15
C LEU A 55 6.24 2.77 -11.39
N ALA A 56 6.81 1.67 -11.83
CA ALA A 56 7.58 1.62 -13.08
C ALA A 56 7.27 0.36 -13.90
N VAL A 57 7.39 0.46 -15.21
CA VAL A 57 7.35 -0.72 -16.08
C VAL A 57 8.56 -1.59 -15.75
N ALA A 58 8.30 -2.87 -15.44
CA ALA A 58 9.37 -3.85 -15.23
C ALA A 58 10.19 -4.03 -16.51
N ASN A 59 11.51 -4.18 -16.36
CA ASN A 59 12.37 -4.51 -17.50
C ASN A 59 11.96 -5.90 -18.03
N GLU A 60 11.98 -6.13 -19.34
CA GLU A 60 11.48 -7.40 -19.94
C GLU A 60 12.24 -8.63 -19.40
N ASN A 61 13.52 -8.47 -19.09
CA ASN A 61 14.37 -9.49 -18.44
C ASN A 61 14.15 -9.61 -16.92
N ALA A 62 13.38 -8.70 -16.32
CA ALA A 62 13.03 -8.65 -14.91
C ALA A 62 11.58 -9.05 -14.64
N CYS A 63 10.87 -9.58 -15.65
CA CYS A 63 9.59 -10.27 -15.45
C CYS A 63 9.87 -11.49 -14.57
N ARG A 64 9.91 -11.28 -13.25
CA ARG A 64 10.11 -12.31 -12.25
C ARG A 64 8.90 -13.23 -12.35
N GLN A 65 9.09 -14.34 -13.05
CA GLN A 65 8.24 -15.50 -12.91
C GLN A 65 8.30 -15.89 -11.43
N THR A 66 7.26 -15.52 -10.68
CA THR A 66 6.83 -16.16 -9.42
C THR A 66 7.91 -16.42 -8.37
N THR A 67 9.00 -15.65 -8.30
CA THR A 67 9.93 -15.78 -7.17
C THR A 67 9.32 -15.06 -5.99
N GLN A 68 8.98 -15.83 -4.95
CA GLN A 68 8.46 -15.32 -3.70
C GLN A 68 9.48 -14.33 -3.12
N SER A 69 9.09 -13.05 -3.05
CA SER A 69 9.90 -12.00 -2.46
C SER A 69 10.19 -12.31 -0.99
N THR A 70 11.37 -11.93 -0.49
CA THR A 70 11.65 -11.98 0.96
C THR A 70 10.96 -10.85 1.73
N ILE A 71 10.46 -9.83 1.02
CA ILE A 71 9.52 -8.85 1.55
C ILE A 71 8.12 -9.46 1.39
N ASP A 72 7.49 -9.78 2.51
CA ASP A 72 6.17 -10.41 2.57
C ASP A 72 5.03 -9.41 2.31
N HIS A 73 5.08 -8.24 2.96
CA HIS A 73 4.08 -7.17 2.83
C HIS A 73 4.69 -5.79 3.09
N ILE A 74 3.93 -4.74 2.77
CA ILE A 74 4.17 -3.37 3.23
C ILE A 74 3.07 -2.98 4.24
N ALA A 75 3.49 -2.45 5.39
CA ALA A 75 2.58 -1.94 6.40
C ALA A 75 2.45 -0.41 6.28
N LEU A 76 1.22 0.07 6.15
CA LEU A 76 0.88 1.48 6.02
C LEU A 76 0.03 1.91 7.21
N ARG A 77 0.39 3.06 7.79
CA ARG A 77 -0.42 3.70 8.82
C ARG A 77 -1.62 4.38 8.18
N CYS A 78 -2.81 4.15 8.72
CA CYS A 78 -4.06 4.76 8.29
C CYS A 78 -4.82 5.33 9.51
N ASP A 79 -5.72 6.29 9.28
CA ASP A 79 -6.38 7.09 10.32
C ASP A 79 -7.92 7.02 10.30
N ASP A 80 -8.55 6.53 9.21
CA ASP A 80 -10.01 6.35 9.11
C ASP A 80 -10.38 4.91 8.71
N MET A 81 -10.53 4.03 9.71
CA MET A 81 -10.87 2.62 9.48
C MET A 81 -12.26 2.43 8.85
N PRO A 82 -13.34 3.09 9.32
CA PRO A 82 -14.66 2.96 8.69
C PRO A 82 -14.65 3.36 7.20
N ALA A 83 -14.03 4.48 6.84
CA ALA A 83 -13.93 4.89 5.45
C ALA A 83 -13.12 3.89 4.62
N MET A 84 -12.00 3.39 5.15
CA MET A 84 -11.19 2.38 4.46
C MET A 84 -11.99 1.08 4.22
N GLN A 85 -12.70 0.56 5.23
CA GLN A 85 -13.54 -0.63 5.08
C GLN A 85 -14.66 -0.44 4.07
N ALA A 86 -15.27 0.75 4.02
CA ALA A 86 -16.28 1.09 3.01
C ALA A 86 -15.71 1.02 1.60
N LYS A 87 -14.49 1.55 1.37
CA LYS A 87 -13.81 1.46 0.07
C LYS A 87 -13.45 0.03 -0.31
N ILE A 88 -12.87 -0.73 0.62
CA ILE A 88 -12.53 -2.16 0.43
C ILE A 88 -13.78 -2.93 -0.01
N THR A 89 -14.91 -2.69 0.67
CA THR A 89 -16.19 -3.34 0.38
C THR A 89 -16.76 -2.89 -0.97
N ALA A 90 -16.73 -1.59 -1.29
CA ALA A 90 -17.19 -1.06 -2.57
C ALA A 90 -16.37 -1.58 -3.76
N MET A 91 -15.07 -1.81 -3.54
CA MET A 91 -14.16 -2.43 -4.50
C MET A 91 -14.25 -3.96 -4.53
N GLN A 92 -15.08 -4.57 -3.68
CA GLN A 92 -15.28 -6.03 -3.59
C GLN A 92 -13.97 -6.79 -3.32
N LEU A 93 -13.07 -6.18 -2.56
CA LEU A 93 -11.77 -6.78 -2.24
C LEU A 93 -11.92 -7.78 -1.08
N PRO A 94 -11.42 -9.01 -1.22
CA PRO A 94 -11.24 -9.90 -0.08
C PRO A 94 -10.25 -9.26 0.90
N PHE A 95 -10.56 -9.29 2.19
CA PHE A 95 -9.68 -8.77 3.21
C PHE A 95 -9.79 -9.58 4.51
N GLN A 96 -8.74 -9.53 5.32
CA GLN A 96 -8.71 -10.10 6.65
C GLN A 96 -8.61 -8.98 7.69
N VAL A 97 -9.19 -9.20 8.86
CA VAL A 97 -9.10 -8.30 10.01
C VAL A 97 -8.31 -9.00 11.10
N PHE A 98 -7.31 -8.31 11.65
CA PHE A 98 -6.50 -8.80 12.75
C PHE A 98 -6.49 -7.79 13.89
N HIS A 99 -6.87 -8.25 15.08
CA HIS A 99 -6.78 -7.46 16.31
C HIS A 99 -5.45 -7.74 16.98
N VAL A 100 -4.62 -6.71 17.10
CA VAL A 100 -3.28 -6.86 17.66
C VAL A 100 -3.38 -6.93 19.19
N PRO A 101 -2.78 -7.94 19.82
CA PRO A 101 -2.69 -7.98 21.27
C PRO A 101 -1.95 -6.74 21.80
N PRO A 102 -2.46 -6.09 22.86
CA PRO A 102 -1.78 -4.92 23.43
C PRO A 102 -0.43 -5.31 24.04
N LEU A 103 0.55 -4.41 23.94
CA LEU A 103 1.79 -4.45 24.70
C LEU A 103 1.58 -3.92 26.13
N PRO A 104 2.45 -4.27 27.09
CA PRO A 104 2.31 -3.84 28.49
C PRO A 104 2.22 -2.33 28.69
N ASP A 105 2.87 -1.55 27.83
CA ASP A 105 2.96 -0.09 27.92
C ASP A 105 2.00 0.64 26.95
N ASP A 106 1.11 -0.09 26.25
CA ASP A 106 0.11 0.53 25.39
C ASP A 106 -0.96 1.28 26.19
N ASP A 107 -1.50 2.35 25.62
CA ASP A 107 -2.65 3.05 26.20
C ASP A 107 -3.87 2.09 26.25
N PRO A 108 -4.42 1.78 27.43
CA PRO A 108 -5.55 0.86 27.55
C PRO A 108 -6.83 1.39 26.89
N ALA A 109 -6.94 2.70 26.61
CA ALA A 109 -8.06 3.28 25.88
C ALA A 109 -7.97 3.04 24.36
N LEU A 110 -6.83 2.57 23.87
CA LEU A 110 -6.56 2.36 22.45
C LEU A 110 -6.36 0.88 22.13
N GLN A 111 -6.60 0.53 20.88
CA GLN A 111 -6.28 -0.78 20.30
C GLN A 111 -5.76 -0.62 18.88
N GLN A 112 -4.87 -1.53 18.48
CA GLN A 112 -4.39 -1.62 17.12
C GLN A 112 -5.18 -2.69 16.34
N ILE A 113 -5.68 -2.29 15.18
CA ILE A 113 -6.40 -3.16 14.23
C ILE A 113 -5.68 -3.10 12.90
N GLN A 114 -5.47 -4.25 12.29
CA GLN A 114 -4.85 -4.40 10.98
C GLN A 114 -5.85 -4.97 9.99
N LEU A 115 -5.93 -4.38 8.80
CA LEU A 115 -6.64 -4.95 7.65
C LEU A 115 -5.61 -5.45 6.64
N PHE A 116 -5.76 -6.68 6.15
CA PHE A 116 -4.89 -7.23 5.11
C PHE A 116 -5.63 -7.31 3.78
N VAL A 117 -5.05 -6.71 2.74
CA VAL A 117 -5.59 -6.66 1.38
C VAL A 117 -4.47 -6.97 0.39
N THR A 118 -4.77 -7.65 -0.71
CA THR A 118 -3.81 -7.92 -1.79
C THR A 118 -4.07 -6.98 -2.98
N ASP A 119 -3.02 -6.35 -3.51
CA ASP A 119 -3.11 -5.49 -4.68
C ASP A 119 -3.17 -6.29 -6.00
N PRO A 120 -3.44 -5.65 -7.16
CA PRO A 120 -3.52 -6.36 -8.44
C PRO A 120 -2.24 -7.06 -8.87
N ALA A 121 -1.08 -6.63 -8.36
CA ALA A 121 0.21 -7.26 -8.63
C ALA A 121 0.56 -8.39 -7.65
N GLY A 122 -0.36 -8.73 -6.73
CA GLY A 122 -0.16 -9.80 -5.76
C GLY A 122 0.62 -9.38 -4.52
N ASN A 123 0.86 -8.07 -4.31
CA ASN A 123 1.53 -7.59 -3.10
C ASN A 123 0.53 -7.54 -1.94
N ASN A 124 0.97 -8.00 -0.76
CA ASN A 124 0.17 -7.89 0.46
C ASN A 124 0.36 -6.52 1.11
N LEU A 125 -0.77 -5.92 1.51
CA LEU A 125 -0.84 -4.64 2.20
C LEU A 125 -1.39 -4.87 3.60
N GLU A 126 -0.66 -4.40 4.61
CA GLU A 126 -1.15 -4.28 5.98
C GLU A 126 -1.58 -2.83 6.23
N LEU A 127 -2.87 -2.62 6.48
CA LEU A 127 -3.42 -1.30 6.81
C LEU A 127 -3.59 -1.21 8.31
N ASN A 128 -2.74 -0.42 8.95
CA ASN A 128 -2.59 -0.36 10.39
C ASN A 128 -3.35 0.84 10.96
N PHE A 129 -4.25 0.59 11.89
CA PHE A 129 -5.06 1.60 12.57
C PHE A 129 -4.83 1.54 14.07
N ILE A 130 -4.72 2.68 14.74
CA ILE A 130 -4.98 2.78 16.18
C ILE A 130 -6.32 3.46 16.35
N VAL A 131 -7.24 2.77 17.01
CA VAL A 131 -8.60 3.23 17.25
C VAL A 131 -8.92 3.15 18.74
N PRO A 132 -9.93 3.92 19.22
CA PRO A 132 -10.47 3.71 20.56
C PRO A 132 -10.98 2.28 20.76
N ARG A 133 -10.89 1.79 22.00
CA ARG A 133 -11.55 0.54 22.40
C ARG A 133 -13.06 0.67 22.50
#